data_AF-A0A818AV94-F1
#
_entry.id   AF-A0A818AV94-F1
#
_cell.length_a   1.000
_cell.length_b   1.000
_cell.length_c   1.000
_cell.angle_alpha   90.00
_cell.angle_beta   90.00
_cell.angle_gamma   90.00
#
_symmetry.space_group_name_H-M   'P 1'
#
loop_
_entity.id
_entity.type
_entity.pdbx_description
1 polymer ?
#
loop_
_entity_poly.entity_id
_entity_poly.type
_entity_poly.pdbx_seq_one_letter_code
_entity_poly.pdbx_strand_id
1 'polypeptide(L)'
;SVGTFQYRLRGFLDPPVDHFGRPFYRYAESRATSRPLCFGSITRLQAMFNWIRDFFDMYPQQPKFSFLFHSHYSHNSNNRLPHADDELFAFLQMMQKHGRLNDTMLIIMTDHGARFSSLRKTHQGKLEERLPFMSIRMPPKFQDQYPTIMRNLRLNSHRLTTPFDIHATFEHLFNFHSLSPYQSKSNRSVSLFELVPENRTCAGADIEQHWCACLNWHNISIDEPIIQQFSRAVVNFLNNFVSDHKEDCATLTLLRVNKASRLEANNHLLKFVQSSDVDGRVPQFRNASSQPLNETKFYQIQFETTPGEAQFEVTAEYDPIKDIFDIQKRHLSRVNKYGETSACVAWKRPEFREICYCSNLLVHTNLSSTVTAAK
;
A
#
# COMPACT_ATOMS: atom_id res chain seq x y z
N SER A 1 -31.53 -6.24 -4.43
CA SER A 1 -30.48 -5.22 -4.42
C SER A 1 -30.94 -4.04 -3.59
N VAL A 2 -30.21 -3.76 -2.50
CA VAL A 2 -30.26 -2.43 -1.89
C VAL A 2 -29.26 -1.59 -2.67
N GLY A 3 -29.71 -0.51 -3.29
CA GLY A 3 -28.85 0.32 -4.14
C GLY A 3 -27.88 1.15 -3.31
N THR A 4 -26.73 1.49 -3.89
CA THR A 4 -25.64 2.25 -3.26
C THR A 4 -26.12 3.52 -2.56
N PHE A 5 -27.10 4.21 -3.14
CA PHE A 5 -27.62 5.49 -2.62
C PHE A 5 -28.93 5.34 -1.80
N GLN A 6 -29.44 4.13 -1.65
CA GLN A 6 -30.70 3.84 -0.94
C GLN A 6 -30.48 2.97 0.31
N TYR A 7 -29.29 2.40 0.48
CA TYR A 7 -28.97 1.69 1.72
C TYR A 7 -28.95 2.68 2.87
N ARG A 8 -29.90 2.56 3.80
CA ARG A 8 -30.09 3.44 4.97
C ARG A 8 -30.47 4.89 4.65
N LEU A 9 -30.74 5.21 3.38
CA LEU A 9 -31.07 6.55 2.89
C LEU A 9 -32.35 6.52 2.05
N ARG A 10 -32.96 7.69 1.83
CA ARG A 10 -34.16 7.82 0.98
C ARG A 10 -33.85 7.76 -0.53
N GLY A 11 -32.58 7.85 -0.91
CA GLY A 11 -32.18 7.97 -2.31
C GLY A 11 -32.40 9.39 -2.86
N PHE A 12 -32.41 9.49 -4.18
CA PHE A 12 -32.66 10.74 -4.90
C PHE A 12 -34.17 10.95 -5.09
N LEU A 13 -34.61 12.21 -5.03
CA LEU A 13 -35.99 12.60 -5.34
C LEU A 13 -36.26 12.42 -6.84
N ASP A 14 -35.38 12.99 -7.67
CA ASP A 14 -35.40 12.85 -9.12
C ASP A 14 -34.30 11.89 -9.59
N PRO A 15 -34.43 11.23 -10.76
CA PRO A 15 -33.37 10.42 -11.33
C PRO A 15 -32.07 11.24 -11.48
N PRO A 16 -30.95 10.80 -10.89
CA PRO A 16 -29.71 11.60 -10.85
C PRO A 16 -28.92 11.57 -12.17
N VAL A 17 -29.33 10.74 -13.13
CA VAL A 17 -28.68 10.50 -14.42
C VAL A 17 -29.74 10.11 -15.45
N ASP A 18 -29.45 10.31 -16.74
CA ASP A 18 -30.37 9.97 -17.84
C ASP A 18 -30.75 8.49 -17.84
N HIS A 19 -29.79 7.62 -17.52
CA HIS A 19 -29.92 6.16 -17.54
C HIS A 19 -29.79 5.57 -16.14
N PHE A 20 -30.81 5.77 -15.31
CA PHE A 20 -30.80 5.27 -13.94
C PHE A 20 -31.24 3.79 -13.87
N GLY A 21 -30.30 2.85 -13.80
CA GLY A 21 -30.57 1.40 -13.89
C GLY A 21 -31.39 0.78 -12.75
N ARG A 22 -31.70 1.51 -11.68
CA ARG A 22 -32.39 0.97 -10.49
C ARG A 22 -33.77 0.33 -10.78
N PRO A 23 -34.67 0.94 -11.55
CA PRO A 23 -35.98 0.33 -11.86
C PRO A 23 -35.82 -1.03 -12.56
N PHE A 24 -34.88 -1.13 -13.50
CA PHE A 24 -34.53 -2.39 -14.17
C PHE A 24 -34.11 -3.46 -13.16
N TYR A 25 -33.13 -3.17 -12.29
CA TYR A 25 -32.65 -4.17 -11.33
C TYR A 25 -33.74 -4.60 -10.33
N ARG A 26 -34.59 -3.67 -9.87
CA ARG A 26 -35.71 -3.99 -8.98
C ARG A 26 -36.70 -4.95 -9.62
N TYR A 27 -37.02 -4.73 -10.89
CA TYR A 27 -37.90 -5.61 -11.66
C TYR A 27 -37.24 -6.95 -12.00
N ALA A 28 -35.99 -6.94 -12.48
CA ALA A 28 -35.25 -8.14 -12.83
C ALA A 28 -35.07 -9.10 -11.64
N GLU A 29 -34.87 -8.55 -10.43
CA GLU A 29 -34.78 -9.32 -9.19
C GLU A 29 -36.10 -9.92 -8.71
N SER A 30 -37.24 -9.33 -9.08
CA SER A 30 -38.57 -9.86 -8.72
C SER A 30 -39.06 -10.95 -9.66
N ARG A 31 -38.33 -11.24 -10.76
CA ARG A 31 -38.71 -12.31 -11.70
C ARG A 31 -38.42 -13.69 -11.12
N ALA A 32 -39.29 -14.65 -11.42
CA ALA A 32 -39.11 -16.05 -11.04
C ALA A 32 -37.81 -16.69 -11.58
N THR A 33 -37.30 -16.18 -12.70
CA THR A 33 -36.03 -16.57 -13.33
C THR A 33 -34.80 -15.96 -12.65
N SER A 34 -34.98 -15.05 -11.70
CA SER A 34 -33.86 -14.50 -10.93
C SER A 34 -33.32 -15.56 -9.97
N ARG A 35 -31.99 -15.68 -9.94
CA ARG A 35 -31.25 -16.55 -9.02
C ARG A 35 -30.14 -15.74 -8.36
N PRO A 36 -29.52 -16.24 -7.27
CA PRO A 36 -28.29 -15.65 -6.77
C PRO A 36 -27.30 -15.50 -7.93
N LEU A 37 -26.74 -14.29 -8.10
CA LEU A 37 -25.74 -13.95 -9.13
C LEU A 37 -26.22 -13.91 -10.59
N CYS A 38 -27.44 -14.37 -10.92
CA CYS A 38 -27.93 -14.44 -12.31
C CYS A 38 -29.30 -13.78 -12.53
N PHE A 39 -29.53 -13.32 -13.75
CA PHE A 39 -30.84 -12.95 -14.28
C PHE A 39 -31.17 -13.89 -15.45
N GLY A 40 -31.95 -14.95 -15.18
CA GLY A 40 -32.18 -15.99 -16.18
C GLY A 40 -30.88 -16.69 -16.57
N SER A 41 -30.53 -16.66 -17.86
CA SER A 41 -29.37 -17.33 -18.43
C SER A 41 -28.06 -16.51 -18.40
N ILE A 42 -28.11 -15.24 -17.95
CA ILE A 42 -26.92 -14.38 -17.88
C ILE A 42 -26.56 -14.04 -16.44
N THR A 43 -25.27 -13.81 -16.19
CA THR A 43 -24.83 -13.31 -14.89
C THR A 43 -25.25 -11.85 -14.70
N ARG A 44 -25.35 -11.41 -13.43
CA ARG A 44 -25.66 -10.00 -13.10
C ARG A 44 -24.55 -9.05 -13.55
N LEU A 45 -23.30 -9.51 -13.56
CA LEU A 45 -22.15 -8.73 -14.05
C LEU A 45 -22.21 -8.60 -15.58
N GLN A 46 -22.47 -9.69 -16.30
CA GLN A 46 -22.70 -9.65 -17.74
C GLN A 46 -23.87 -8.72 -18.12
N ALA A 47 -24.98 -8.75 -17.38
CA ALA A 47 -26.09 -7.82 -17.60
C ALA A 47 -25.65 -6.35 -17.46
N MET A 48 -24.80 -6.06 -16.47
CA MET A 48 -24.26 -4.71 -16.24
C MET A 48 -23.28 -4.29 -17.37
N PHE A 49 -22.42 -5.20 -17.86
CA PHE A 49 -21.53 -4.91 -18.98
C PHE A 49 -22.26 -4.75 -20.32
N ASN A 50 -23.32 -5.54 -20.56
CA ASN A 50 -24.18 -5.35 -21.74
C ASN A 50 -24.77 -3.93 -21.76
N TRP A 51 -25.21 -3.40 -20.60
CA TRP A 51 -25.70 -2.02 -20.50
C TRP A 51 -24.65 -1.00 -20.97
N ILE A 52 -23.38 -1.19 -20.60
CA ILE A 52 -22.30 -0.29 -21.03
C ILE A 52 -21.98 -0.46 -22.50
N ARG A 53 -22.01 -1.69 -23.02
CA ARG A 53 -21.82 -1.91 -24.46
C ARG A 53 -22.87 -1.11 -25.24
N ASP A 54 -24.13 -1.27 -24.88
CA ASP A 54 -25.25 -0.62 -25.55
C ASP A 54 -25.20 0.92 -25.35
N PHE A 55 -24.75 1.41 -24.20
CA PHE A 55 -24.51 2.84 -23.94
C PHE A 55 -23.50 3.47 -24.90
N PHE A 56 -22.40 2.77 -25.22
CA PHE A 56 -21.44 3.25 -26.22
C PHE A 56 -22.01 3.22 -27.63
N ASP A 57 -22.86 2.24 -27.95
CA ASP A 57 -23.47 2.10 -29.28
C ASP A 57 -24.61 3.09 -29.53
N MET A 58 -25.40 3.41 -28.50
CA MET A 58 -26.51 4.37 -28.60
C MET A 58 -26.04 5.82 -28.75
N TYR A 59 -24.89 6.16 -28.17
CA TYR A 59 -24.44 7.54 -28.04
C TYR A 59 -23.07 7.82 -28.68
N PRO A 60 -22.77 7.38 -29.91
CA PRO A 60 -21.41 7.32 -30.44
C PRO A 60 -20.65 8.66 -30.39
N GLN A 61 -21.35 9.79 -30.57
CA GLN A 61 -20.75 11.12 -30.64
C GLN A 61 -20.98 12.01 -29.42
N GLN A 62 -21.75 11.56 -28.42
CA GLN A 62 -22.02 12.38 -27.24
C GLN A 62 -20.95 12.14 -26.18
N PRO A 63 -20.52 13.18 -25.44
CA PRO A 63 -19.77 13.02 -24.20
C PRO A 63 -20.57 12.20 -23.19
N LYS A 64 -19.89 11.37 -22.40
CA LYS A 64 -20.53 10.38 -21.54
C LYS A 64 -19.88 10.33 -20.17
N PHE A 65 -20.69 10.06 -19.15
CA PHE A 65 -20.24 9.65 -17.84
C PHE A 65 -20.99 8.40 -17.43
N SER A 66 -20.29 7.40 -16.87
CA SER A 66 -20.91 6.17 -16.40
C SER A 66 -20.28 5.73 -15.08
N PHE A 67 -21.14 5.30 -14.15
CA PHE A 67 -20.76 4.79 -12.84
C PHE A 67 -21.40 3.42 -12.63
N LEU A 68 -20.56 2.39 -12.52
CA LEU A 68 -20.98 1.00 -12.32
C LEU A 68 -20.57 0.53 -10.93
N PHE A 69 -21.51 -0.09 -10.20
CA PHE A 69 -21.25 -0.59 -8.86
C PHE A 69 -21.76 -2.03 -8.71
N HIS A 70 -20.83 -2.99 -8.67
CA HIS A 70 -21.14 -4.40 -8.53
C HIS A 70 -20.61 -4.95 -7.20
N SER A 71 -21.51 -5.40 -6.33
CA SER A 71 -21.17 -5.88 -4.99
C SER A 71 -21.32 -7.38 -4.79
N HIS A 72 -22.02 -8.09 -5.68
CA HIS A 72 -22.44 -9.47 -5.44
C HIS A 72 -21.29 -10.48 -5.29
N TYR A 73 -20.17 -10.24 -5.98
CA TYR A 73 -18.98 -11.10 -5.93
C TYR A 73 -18.01 -10.80 -4.78
N SER A 74 -18.10 -9.63 -4.14
CA SER A 74 -17.10 -9.20 -3.15
C SER A 74 -17.68 -8.89 -1.78
N HIS A 75 -18.98 -8.57 -1.68
CA HIS A 75 -19.54 -7.98 -0.47
C HIS A 75 -19.42 -8.88 0.76
N ASN A 76 -19.66 -10.20 0.66
CA ASN A 76 -19.63 -11.10 1.83
C ASN A 76 -18.37 -11.96 1.94
N SER A 77 -17.64 -12.09 0.84
CA SER A 77 -16.46 -12.97 0.75
C SER A 77 -15.65 -12.61 -0.49
N ASN A 78 -14.33 -12.62 -0.35
CA ASN A 78 -13.42 -12.40 -1.47
C ASN A 78 -13.35 -13.63 -2.41
N ASN A 79 -13.82 -14.80 -1.97
CA ASN A 79 -13.66 -16.06 -2.70
C ASN A 79 -14.45 -16.12 -4.02
N ARG A 80 -15.39 -15.20 -4.25
CA ARG A 80 -16.19 -15.15 -5.49
C ARG A 80 -15.64 -14.13 -6.49
N LEU A 81 -14.64 -13.33 -6.12
CA LEU A 81 -13.98 -12.41 -7.05
C LEU A 81 -13.45 -13.11 -8.31
N PRO A 82 -12.88 -14.33 -8.26
CA PRO A 82 -12.43 -15.02 -9.46
C PRO A 82 -13.55 -15.27 -10.50
N HIS A 83 -14.81 -15.33 -10.10
CA HIS A 83 -15.93 -15.51 -11.04
C HIS A 83 -16.17 -14.27 -11.93
N ALA A 84 -15.61 -13.11 -11.56
CA ALA A 84 -15.70 -11.89 -12.34
C ALA A 84 -14.59 -11.76 -13.39
N ASP A 85 -13.51 -12.54 -13.26
CA ASP A 85 -12.24 -12.27 -13.92
C ASP A 85 -12.35 -12.39 -15.45
N ASP A 86 -12.83 -13.52 -15.95
CA ASP A 86 -13.02 -13.76 -17.39
C ASP A 86 -14.00 -12.75 -18.02
N GLU A 87 -15.11 -12.44 -17.34
CA GLU A 87 -16.11 -11.50 -17.83
C GLU A 87 -15.56 -10.05 -17.88
N LEU A 88 -14.84 -9.63 -16.84
CA LEU A 88 -14.19 -8.32 -16.80
C LEU A 88 -13.11 -8.22 -17.86
N PHE A 89 -12.26 -9.25 -17.99
CA PHE A 89 -11.22 -9.30 -19.01
C PHE A 89 -11.82 -9.19 -20.41
N ALA A 90 -12.81 -10.01 -20.73
CA ALA A 90 -13.49 -9.99 -22.03
C ALA A 90 -14.13 -8.63 -22.31
N PHE A 91 -14.76 -8.00 -21.31
CA PHE A 91 -15.32 -6.66 -21.44
C PHE A 91 -14.25 -5.61 -21.74
N LEU A 92 -13.14 -5.60 -21.00
CA LEU A 92 -12.04 -4.65 -21.21
C LEU A 92 -11.36 -4.85 -22.57
N GLN A 93 -11.16 -6.10 -22.99
CA GLN A 93 -10.59 -6.44 -24.28
C GLN A 93 -11.49 -6.00 -25.43
N MET A 94 -12.81 -6.17 -25.28
CA MET A 94 -13.82 -5.67 -26.21
C MET A 94 -13.78 -4.14 -26.30
N MET A 95 -13.76 -3.44 -25.17
CA MET A 95 -13.68 -1.97 -25.13
C MET A 95 -12.41 -1.45 -25.83
N GLN A 96 -11.27 -2.11 -25.60
CA GLN A 96 -10.01 -1.77 -26.27
C GLN A 96 -10.07 -2.03 -27.77
N LYS A 97 -10.53 -3.23 -28.20
CA LYS A 97 -10.56 -3.63 -29.62
C LYS A 97 -11.45 -2.74 -30.47
N HIS A 98 -12.58 -2.27 -29.92
CA HIS A 98 -13.48 -1.35 -30.60
C HIS A 98 -13.05 0.13 -30.50
N GLY A 99 -11.85 0.40 -29.96
CA GLY A 99 -11.33 1.76 -29.83
C GLY A 99 -12.07 2.64 -28.82
N ARG A 100 -12.98 2.09 -28.02
CA ARG A 100 -13.78 2.82 -27.02
C ARG A 100 -12.94 3.37 -25.87
N LEU A 101 -11.71 2.86 -25.70
CA LEU A 101 -10.76 3.37 -24.72
C LEU A 101 -9.78 4.42 -25.30
N ASN A 102 -9.95 4.84 -26.55
CA ASN A 102 -9.05 5.81 -27.18
C ASN A 102 -9.30 7.26 -26.73
N ASP A 103 -10.47 7.53 -26.16
CA ASP A 103 -10.98 8.81 -25.70
C ASP A 103 -11.63 8.73 -24.30
N THR A 104 -11.58 7.56 -23.66
CA THR A 104 -12.19 7.31 -22.33
C THR A 104 -11.12 7.24 -21.23
N MET A 105 -11.32 8.03 -20.17
CA MET A 105 -10.69 7.78 -18.87
C MET A 105 -11.44 6.64 -18.17
N LEU A 106 -10.75 5.52 -17.92
CA LEU A 106 -11.33 4.37 -17.24
C LEU A 106 -10.76 4.27 -15.83
N ILE A 107 -11.65 4.22 -14.83
CA ILE A 107 -11.30 3.95 -13.44
C ILE A 107 -11.90 2.60 -13.05
N ILE A 108 -11.08 1.67 -12.57
CA ILE A 108 -11.54 0.43 -11.95
C ILE A 108 -11.13 0.50 -10.48
N MET A 109 -12.11 0.50 -9.58
CA MET A 109 -11.85 0.68 -8.16
C MET A 109 -12.81 -0.11 -7.28
N THR A 110 -12.41 -0.32 -6.03
CA THR A 110 -13.27 -0.80 -4.95
C THR A 110 -13.61 0.35 -4.00
N ASP A 111 -14.77 0.30 -3.35
CA ASP A 111 -15.13 1.28 -2.31
C ASP A 111 -14.38 1.06 -0.99
N HIS A 112 -14.07 -0.19 -0.68
CA HIS A 112 -13.24 -0.61 0.46
C HIS A 112 -12.58 -1.97 0.16
N GLY A 113 -11.63 -2.40 0.99
CA GLY A 113 -11.11 -3.77 0.93
C GLY A 113 -12.01 -4.79 1.64
N ALA A 114 -11.43 -5.87 2.19
CA ALA A 114 -12.21 -6.98 2.73
C ALA A 114 -12.87 -6.69 4.08
N ARG A 115 -14.10 -6.15 4.07
CA ARG A 115 -14.84 -5.76 5.29
C ARG A 115 -15.59 -6.90 5.99
N PHE A 116 -16.29 -7.75 5.23
CA PHE A 116 -17.20 -8.76 5.80
C PHE A 116 -16.63 -10.18 5.80
N SER A 117 -15.38 -10.35 5.41
CA SER A 117 -14.69 -11.64 5.42
C SER A 117 -14.17 -11.98 6.82
N SER A 118 -13.88 -13.26 7.08
CA SER A 118 -13.16 -13.68 8.29
C SER A 118 -11.78 -13.03 8.39
N LEU A 119 -11.18 -12.67 7.25
CA LEU A 119 -9.91 -11.95 7.16
C LEU A 119 -9.95 -10.63 7.93
N ARG A 120 -11.09 -9.91 7.95
CA ARG A 120 -11.25 -8.65 8.69
C ARG A 120 -10.86 -8.73 10.18
N LYS A 121 -10.91 -9.93 10.77
CA LYS A 121 -10.55 -10.17 12.18
C LYS A 121 -9.05 -10.17 12.43
N THR A 122 -8.22 -10.36 11.40
CA THR A 122 -6.74 -10.30 11.50
C THR A 122 -6.25 -8.87 11.37
N HIS A 123 -5.04 -8.55 11.83
CA HIS A 123 -4.44 -7.24 11.64
C HIS A 123 -4.31 -6.87 10.17
N GLN A 124 -3.83 -7.81 9.34
CA GLN A 124 -3.73 -7.64 7.90
C GLN A 124 -5.10 -7.30 7.28
N GLY A 125 -6.17 -8.00 7.66
CA GLY A 125 -7.51 -7.68 7.17
C GLY A 125 -8.05 -6.34 7.65
N LYS A 126 -7.61 -5.84 8.82
CA LYS A 126 -7.92 -4.45 9.23
C LYS A 126 -7.24 -3.44 8.31
N LEU A 127 -5.99 -3.67 7.93
CA LEU A 127 -5.28 -2.81 6.98
C LEU A 127 -5.92 -2.88 5.60
N GLU A 128 -6.16 -4.09 5.08
CA GLU A 128 -6.75 -4.29 3.76
C GLU A 128 -8.15 -3.66 3.62
N GLU A 129 -9.00 -3.72 4.65
CA GLU A 129 -10.30 -3.01 4.63
C GLU A 129 -10.14 -1.52 4.26
N ARG A 130 -9.07 -0.88 4.74
CA ARG A 130 -8.77 0.55 4.57
C ARG A 130 -7.97 0.87 3.31
N LEU A 131 -7.54 -0.14 2.57
CA LEU A 131 -6.70 -0.02 1.38
C LEU A 131 -7.47 -0.54 0.16
N PRO A 132 -8.45 0.21 -0.35
CA PRO A 132 -9.16 -0.16 -1.56
C PRO A 132 -8.21 -0.18 -2.77
N PHE A 133 -8.49 -1.07 -3.73
CA PHE A 133 -7.84 -1.07 -5.02
C PHE A 133 -8.35 0.07 -5.90
N MET A 134 -7.45 0.68 -6.67
CA MET A 134 -7.79 1.63 -7.73
C MET A 134 -6.78 1.53 -8.86
N SER A 135 -7.28 1.50 -10.10
CA SER A 135 -6.49 1.71 -11.30
C SER A 135 -7.15 2.78 -12.18
N ILE A 136 -6.30 3.57 -12.83
CA ILE A 136 -6.71 4.64 -13.74
C ILE A 136 -6.00 4.44 -15.07
N ARG A 137 -6.75 4.37 -16.16
CA ARG A 137 -6.24 4.38 -17.53
C ARG A 137 -6.71 5.64 -18.24
N MET A 138 -5.75 6.45 -18.67
CA MET A 138 -6.01 7.65 -19.48
C MET A 138 -6.01 7.32 -20.98
N PRO A 139 -6.75 8.07 -21.82
CA PRO A 139 -6.69 7.97 -23.27
C PRO A 139 -5.25 8.10 -23.81
N PRO A 140 -4.79 7.30 -24.79
CA PRO A 140 -3.41 7.38 -25.30
C PRO A 140 -2.98 8.79 -25.72
N LYS A 141 -3.80 9.50 -26.49
CA LYS A 141 -3.53 10.88 -26.91
C LYS A 141 -3.37 11.85 -25.74
N PHE A 142 -4.17 11.67 -24.68
CA PHE A 142 -4.05 12.47 -23.46
C PHE A 142 -2.70 12.22 -22.78
N GLN A 143 -2.23 10.97 -22.77
CA GLN A 143 -0.94 10.65 -22.17
C GLN A 143 0.22 11.31 -22.90
N ASP A 144 0.18 11.33 -24.23
CA ASP A 144 1.20 11.94 -25.08
C ASP A 144 1.19 13.47 -24.97
N GLN A 145 0.00 14.07 -24.89
CA GLN A 145 -0.17 15.52 -24.83
C GLN A 145 0.13 16.11 -23.45
N TYR A 146 -0.09 15.35 -22.37
CA TYR A 146 0.05 15.83 -20.99
C TYR A 146 1.04 14.98 -20.16
N PRO A 147 2.33 14.90 -20.56
CA PRO A 147 3.31 14.03 -19.90
C PRO A 147 3.55 14.39 -18.43
N THR A 148 3.44 15.68 -18.06
CA THR A 148 3.57 16.12 -16.66
C THR A 148 2.43 15.59 -15.79
N ILE A 149 1.19 15.63 -16.29
CA ILE A 149 0.03 15.05 -15.60
C ILE A 149 0.21 13.55 -15.43
N MET A 150 0.67 12.86 -16.48
CA MET A 150 0.93 11.42 -16.41
C MET A 150 2.06 11.06 -15.44
N ARG A 151 3.10 11.90 -15.34
CA ARG A 151 4.14 11.74 -14.32
C ARG A 151 3.55 11.88 -12.91
N ASN A 152 2.72 12.89 -12.68
CA ASN A 152 2.07 13.09 -11.38
C ASN A 152 1.17 11.92 -11.02
N LEU A 153 0.32 11.44 -11.94
CA LEU A 153 -0.52 10.25 -11.73
C LEU A 153 0.30 9.03 -11.33
N ARG A 154 1.42 8.77 -12.02
CA ARG A 154 2.32 7.65 -11.68
C ARG A 154 2.95 7.81 -10.30
N LEU A 155 3.46 9.00 -9.97
CA LEU A 155 4.04 9.26 -8.65
C LEU A 155 2.99 9.13 -7.54
N ASN A 156 1.78 9.63 -7.77
CA ASN A 156 0.67 9.58 -6.82
C ASN A 156 0.20 8.16 -6.54
N SER A 157 0.43 7.20 -7.45
CA SER A 157 0.14 5.77 -7.20
C SER A 157 0.95 5.18 -6.04
N HIS A 158 2.01 5.85 -5.62
CA HIS A 158 2.85 5.48 -4.47
C HIS A 158 2.65 6.42 -3.26
N ARG A 159 1.58 7.23 -3.25
CA ARG A 159 1.33 8.23 -2.20
C ARG A 159 -0.04 8.03 -1.56
N LEU A 160 -0.21 8.59 -0.36
CA LEU A 160 -1.48 8.55 0.36
C LEU A 160 -2.53 9.38 -0.39
N THR A 161 -3.50 8.69 -0.98
CA THR A 161 -4.64 9.27 -1.70
C THR A 161 -5.94 8.77 -1.08
N THR A 162 -7.02 9.50 -1.36
CA THR A 162 -8.36 9.29 -0.81
C THR A 162 -9.41 9.46 -1.92
N PRO A 163 -10.65 8.99 -1.72
CA PRO A 163 -11.73 9.27 -2.66
C PRO A 163 -12.00 10.77 -2.91
N PHE A 164 -11.64 11.64 -1.96
CA PHE A 164 -11.74 13.10 -2.15
C PHE A 164 -10.75 13.62 -3.19
N ASP A 165 -9.60 12.98 -3.35
CA ASP A 165 -8.64 13.31 -4.41
C ASP A 165 -9.17 12.92 -5.79
N ILE A 166 -9.93 11.81 -5.89
CA ILE A 166 -10.66 11.44 -7.13
C ILE A 166 -11.72 12.50 -7.46
N HIS A 167 -12.50 12.92 -6.46
CA HIS A 167 -13.49 13.98 -6.65
C HIS A 167 -12.84 15.27 -7.17
N ALA A 168 -11.75 15.71 -6.52
CA ALA A 168 -10.98 16.87 -6.98
C ALA A 168 -10.42 16.67 -8.41
N THR A 169 -10.05 15.44 -8.78
CA THR A 169 -9.62 15.11 -10.14
C THR A 169 -10.75 15.26 -11.16
N PHE A 170 -11.97 14.86 -10.81
CA PHE A 170 -13.14 15.09 -11.68
C PHE A 170 -13.48 16.58 -11.81
N GLU A 171 -13.45 17.35 -10.71
CA GLU A 171 -13.63 18.81 -10.79
C GLU A 171 -12.56 19.48 -11.66
N HIS A 172 -11.31 19.03 -11.56
CA HIS A 172 -10.23 19.49 -12.42
C HIS A 172 -10.51 19.11 -13.88
N LEU A 173 -10.90 17.87 -14.16
CA LEU A 173 -11.22 17.40 -15.52
C LEU A 173 -12.37 18.21 -16.16
N PHE A 174 -13.41 18.57 -15.41
CA PHE A 174 -14.50 19.40 -15.92
C PHE A 174 -14.09 20.85 -16.19
N ASN A 175 -13.08 21.35 -15.49
CA ASN A 175 -12.52 22.70 -15.69
C ASN A 175 -11.24 22.70 -16.50
N PHE A 176 -10.90 21.59 -17.16
CA PHE A 176 -9.56 21.37 -17.73
C PHE A 176 -9.17 22.38 -18.81
N HIS A 177 -10.16 22.91 -19.54
CA HIS A 177 -9.98 23.95 -20.57
C HIS A 177 -10.42 25.34 -20.11
N SER A 178 -10.62 25.54 -18.80
CA SER A 178 -10.93 26.84 -18.24
C SER A 178 -9.74 27.80 -18.39
N LEU A 179 -10.02 29.10 -18.53
CA LEU A 179 -9.00 30.14 -18.58
C LEU A 179 -8.25 30.29 -17.24
N SER A 180 -8.92 29.92 -16.14
CA SER A 180 -8.33 29.95 -14.80
C SER A 180 -7.79 28.57 -14.44
N PRO A 181 -6.57 28.48 -13.85
CA PRO A 181 -6.06 27.22 -13.32
C PRO A 181 -7.04 26.61 -12.32
N TYR A 182 -7.17 25.28 -12.34
CA TYR A 182 -7.93 24.58 -11.32
C TYR A 182 -7.34 24.86 -9.93
N GLN A 183 -8.22 25.08 -8.95
CA GLN A 183 -7.85 25.20 -7.56
C GLN A 183 -8.75 24.27 -6.74
N SER A 184 -8.13 23.44 -5.90
CA SER A 184 -8.88 22.60 -4.99
C SER A 184 -9.70 23.46 -4.02
N LYS A 185 -10.99 23.16 -3.91
CA LYS A 185 -11.90 23.85 -2.97
C LYS A 185 -11.69 23.42 -1.52
N SER A 186 -10.90 22.39 -1.28
CA SER A 186 -10.69 21.83 0.05
C SER A 186 -9.21 21.52 0.30
N ASN A 187 -8.76 21.87 1.50
CA ASN A 187 -7.42 21.55 1.97
C ASN A 187 -7.23 20.03 2.19
N ARG A 188 -8.31 19.26 2.28
CA ARG A 188 -8.23 17.80 2.47
C ARG A 188 -7.91 17.04 1.18
N SER A 189 -8.09 17.65 0.00
CA SER A 189 -8.01 16.97 -1.30
C SER A 189 -7.06 17.66 -2.26
N VAL A 190 -6.35 16.85 -3.04
CA VAL A 190 -5.47 17.28 -4.12
C VAL A 190 -5.87 16.51 -5.37
N SER A 191 -6.05 17.22 -6.49
CA SER A 191 -6.33 16.56 -7.77
C SER A 191 -5.17 15.62 -8.12
N LEU A 192 -5.45 14.41 -8.58
CA LEU A 192 -4.44 13.42 -8.96
C LEU A 192 -3.64 13.83 -10.22
N PHE A 193 -4.09 14.86 -10.95
CA PHE A 193 -3.30 15.50 -12.02
C PHE A 193 -2.19 16.41 -11.49
N GLU A 194 -2.26 16.78 -10.21
CA GLU A 194 -1.21 17.51 -9.49
C GLU A 194 -0.43 16.55 -8.59
N LEU A 195 0.70 17.00 -8.07
CA LEU A 195 1.56 16.15 -7.26
C LEU A 195 1.07 16.16 -5.79
N VAL A 196 0.51 15.04 -5.33
CA VAL A 196 0.09 14.85 -3.92
C VAL A 196 1.33 14.88 -3.04
N PRO A 197 1.41 15.61 -1.91
CA PRO A 197 2.62 15.66 -1.09
C PRO A 197 3.08 14.27 -0.61
N GLU A 198 4.39 14.00 -0.71
CA GLU A 198 4.97 12.70 -0.32
C GLU A 198 4.88 12.46 1.19
N ASN A 199 4.98 13.52 1.97
CA ASN A 199 4.85 13.51 3.42
C ASN A 199 3.41 13.75 3.91
N ARG A 200 2.39 13.58 3.04
CA ARG A 200 0.98 13.75 3.43
C ARG A 200 0.62 12.74 4.52
N THR A 201 0.16 13.26 5.66
CA THR A 201 -0.28 12.45 6.79
C THR A 201 -1.78 12.17 6.72
N CYS A 202 -2.26 11.16 7.46
CA CYS A 202 -3.70 10.93 7.63
C CYS A 202 -4.43 12.17 8.14
N ALA A 203 -3.84 12.93 9.07
CA ALA A 203 -4.42 14.19 9.56
C ALA A 203 -4.50 15.25 8.45
N GLY A 204 -3.46 15.38 7.61
CA GLY A 204 -3.48 16.29 6.46
C GLY A 204 -4.46 15.88 5.36
N ALA A 205 -4.86 14.61 5.31
CA ALA A 205 -5.92 14.10 4.42
C ALA A 205 -7.31 14.08 5.09
N ASP A 206 -7.41 14.53 6.34
CA ASP A 206 -8.63 14.49 7.16
C ASP A 206 -9.20 13.05 7.26
N ILE A 207 -8.31 12.08 7.51
CA ILE A 207 -8.60 10.67 7.77
C ILE A 207 -8.57 10.46 9.28
N GLU A 208 -9.66 9.97 9.86
CA GLU A 208 -9.72 9.66 11.28
C GLU A 208 -8.71 8.56 11.66
N GLN A 209 -8.17 8.65 12.89
CA GLN A 209 -7.10 7.78 13.37
C GLN A 209 -7.40 6.28 13.26
N HIS A 210 -8.67 5.89 13.36
CA HIS A 210 -9.09 4.48 13.24
C HIS A 210 -9.25 4.00 11.79
N TRP A 211 -9.29 4.90 10.81
CA TRP A 211 -9.25 4.63 9.37
C TRP A 211 -7.86 4.79 8.76
N CYS A 212 -6.94 5.44 9.47
CA CYS A 212 -5.56 5.61 9.04
C CYS A 212 -4.82 4.27 8.94
N ALA A 213 -4.46 3.87 7.72
CA ALA A 213 -3.71 2.64 7.44
C ALA A 213 -2.19 2.83 7.50
N CYS A 214 -1.69 4.05 7.73
CA CYS A 214 -0.26 4.31 7.89
C CYS A 214 0.28 3.56 9.11
N LEU A 215 1.40 2.87 8.92
CA LEU A 215 2.15 2.22 9.99
C LEU A 215 3.11 3.23 10.62
N ASN A 216 3.37 3.07 11.91
CA ASN A 216 4.28 3.92 12.69
C ASN A 216 5.38 3.06 13.32
N TRP A 217 6.58 3.62 13.38
CA TRP A 217 7.68 3.03 14.14
C TRP A 217 7.48 3.32 15.63
N HIS A 218 7.43 2.25 16.42
CA HIS A 218 7.38 2.31 17.88
C HIS A 218 8.70 1.84 18.46
N ASN A 219 9.33 2.67 19.30
CA ASN A 219 10.52 2.26 20.04
C ASN A 219 10.15 1.10 20.98
N ILE A 220 11.01 0.09 21.01
CA ILE A 220 10.87 -1.09 21.88
C ILE A 220 12.19 -1.31 22.63
N SER A 221 12.15 -2.12 23.70
CA SER A 221 13.36 -2.35 24.49
C SER A 221 14.38 -3.15 23.68
N ILE A 222 15.65 -2.74 23.76
CA ILE A 222 16.77 -3.49 23.18
C ILE A 222 16.98 -4.84 23.88
N ASP A 223 16.47 -4.99 25.10
CA ASP A 223 16.57 -6.22 25.90
C ASP A 223 15.50 -7.25 25.53
N GLU A 224 14.56 -6.93 24.63
CA GLU A 224 13.58 -7.92 24.18
C GLU A 224 14.28 -9.12 23.50
N PRO A 225 13.91 -10.37 23.83
CA PRO A 225 14.57 -11.56 23.27
C PRO A 225 14.60 -11.58 21.73
N ILE A 226 13.55 -11.05 21.10
CA ILE A 226 13.42 -10.94 19.65
C ILE A 226 14.47 -9.99 19.04
N ILE A 227 14.85 -8.93 19.75
CA ILE A 227 15.89 -7.99 19.32
C ILE A 227 17.28 -8.58 19.50
N GLN A 228 17.49 -9.38 20.55
CA GLN A 228 18.72 -10.12 20.75
C GLN A 228 18.92 -11.18 19.66
N GLN A 229 17.86 -11.89 19.28
CA GLN A 229 17.85 -12.82 18.14
C GLN A 229 18.14 -12.08 16.83
N PHE A 230 17.44 -10.96 16.57
CA PHE A 230 17.63 -10.16 15.37
C PHE A 230 19.08 -9.68 15.23
N SER A 231 19.66 -9.14 16.30
CA SER A 231 21.02 -8.61 16.31
C SER A 231 22.06 -9.69 15.98
N ARG A 232 21.89 -10.91 16.52
CA ARG A 232 22.73 -12.06 16.16
C ARG A 232 22.57 -12.46 14.70
N ALA A 233 21.33 -12.54 14.21
CA ALA A 233 21.04 -12.89 12.83
C ALA A 233 21.66 -11.88 11.85
N VAL A 234 21.63 -10.59 12.18
CA VAL A 234 22.24 -9.53 11.37
C VAL A 234 23.75 -9.65 11.34
N VAL A 235 24.43 -9.81 12.48
CA VAL A 235 25.89 -9.96 12.49
C VAL A 235 26.33 -11.20 11.70
N ASN A 236 25.60 -12.31 11.82
CA ASN A 236 25.84 -13.51 11.00
C ASN A 236 25.65 -13.22 9.52
N PHE A 237 24.59 -12.50 9.14
CA PHE A 237 24.36 -12.05 7.78
C PHE A 237 25.52 -11.20 7.24
N LEU A 238 26.02 -10.23 8.03
CA LEU A 238 27.14 -9.37 7.64
C LEU A 238 28.41 -10.18 7.34
N ASN A 239 28.78 -11.09 8.25
CA ASN A 239 29.97 -11.93 8.09
C ASN A 239 29.84 -12.92 6.92
N ASN A 240 28.63 -13.45 6.69
CA ASN A 240 28.35 -14.30 5.55
C ASN A 240 28.38 -13.52 4.23
N PHE A 241 27.94 -12.26 4.22
CA PHE A 241 27.94 -11.43 3.02
C PHE A 241 29.35 -11.16 2.48
N VAL A 242 30.35 -11.05 3.37
CA VAL A 242 31.76 -10.84 3.01
C VAL A 242 32.59 -12.13 3.03
N SER A 243 31.95 -13.30 3.08
CA SER A 243 32.63 -14.58 3.34
C SER A 243 33.71 -14.95 2.33
N ASP A 244 33.57 -14.49 1.08
CA ASP A 244 34.52 -14.77 0.01
C ASP A 244 35.80 -13.93 0.11
N HIS A 245 35.85 -12.99 1.04
CA HIS A 245 36.98 -12.06 1.27
C HIS A 245 37.37 -12.01 2.76
N LYS A 246 37.27 -13.14 3.47
CA LYS A 246 37.64 -13.26 4.91
C LYS A 246 39.09 -12.86 5.21
N GLU A 247 39.99 -13.00 4.24
CA GLU A 247 41.39 -12.55 4.37
C GLU A 247 41.49 -11.01 4.40
N ASP A 248 40.67 -10.32 3.60
CA ASP A 248 40.65 -8.86 3.54
C ASP A 248 39.78 -8.26 4.66
N CYS A 249 38.67 -8.92 5.04
CA CYS A 249 37.69 -8.41 6.00
C CYS A 249 37.71 -9.18 7.32
N ALA A 250 37.95 -8.45 8.40
CA ALA A 250 37.88 -8.95 9.76
C ALA A 250 36.46 -9.46 10.10
N THR A 251 36.40 -10.50 10.92
CA THR A 251 35.13 -10.98 11.47
C THR A 251 34.53 -9.94 12.40
N LEU A 252 33.31 -9.52 12.10
CA LEU A 252 32.57 -8.55 12.91
C LEU A 252 31.88 -9.27 14.08
N THR A 253 31.87 -8.62 15.23
CA THR A 253 31.12 -9.04 16.41
C THR A 253 30.24 -7.88 16.89
N LEU A 254 29.09 -8.20 17.49
CA LEU A 254 28.20 -7.18 18.03
C LEU A 254 28.87 -6.49 19.22
N LEU A 255 29.02 -5.16 19.16
CA LEU A 255 29.47 -4.37 20.30
C LEU A 255 28.29 -3.99 21.19
N ARG A 256 27.25 -3.35 20.61
CA ARG A 256 26.01 -2.99 21.32
C ARG A 256 24.88 -2.67 20.35
N VAL A 257 23.64 -2.72 20.84
CA VAL A 257 22.45 -2.21 20.15
C VAL A 257 22.10 -0.86 20.76
N ASN A 258 21.99 0.17 19.92
CA ASN A 258 21.72 1.54 20.33
C ASN A 258 20.22 1.83 20.36
N LYS A 259 19.47 1.32 19.38
CA LYS A 259 18.04 1.58 19.22
C LYS A 259 17.36 0.36 18.60
N ALA A 260 16.14 0.09 19.05
CA ALA A 260 15.25 -0.90 18.44
C ALA A 260 13.85 -0.31 18.26
N SER A 261 13.24 -0.58 17.11
CA SER A 261 11.89 -0.15 16.79
C SER A 261 11.12 -1.26 16.09
N ARG A 262 9.80 -1.31 16.30
CA ARG A 262 8.86 -2.20 15.61
C ARG A 262 7.88 -1.36 14.80
N LEU A 263 7.62 -1.76 13.56
CA LEU A 263 6.62 -1.12 12.71
C LEU A 263 5.24 -1.69 13.08
N GLU A 264 4.33 -0.85 13.55
CA GLU A 264 2.98 -1.26 13.94
C GLU A 264 1.92 -0.33 13.34
N ALA A 265 0.72 -0.86 13.12
CA ALA A 265 -0.42 -0.02 12.82
C ALA A 265 -0.83 0.82 14.04
N ASN A 266 -1.53 1.93 13.78
CA ASN A 266 -2.09 2.75 14.84
C ASN A 266 -2.93 1.91 15.82
N ASN A 267 -2.70 2.09 17.12
CA ASN A 267 -3.47 1.48 18.21
C ASN A 267 -5.00 1.65 18.06
N HIS A 268 -5.48 2.76 17.51
CA HIS A 268 -6.91 2.96 17.25
C HIS A 268 -7.45 1.99 16.18
N LEU A 269 -6.69 1.75 15.12
CA LEU A 269 -7.04 0.74 14.10
C LEU A 269 -7.06 -0.67 14.71
N LEU A 270 -6.03 -1.00 15.52
CA LEU A 270 -5.93 -2.31 16.18
C LEU A 270 -7.07 -2.55 17.17
N LYS A 271 -7.50 -1.52 17.90
CA LYS A 271 -8.60 -1.63 18.87
C LYS A 271 -9.98 -1.56 18.22
N PHE A 272 -10.11 -1.07 16.99
CA PHE A 272 -11.40 -0.96 16.32
C PHE A 272 -12.05 -2.34 16.11
N VAL A 273 -13.32 -2.43 16.49
CA VAL A 273 -14.15 -3.65 16.37
C VAL A 273 -15.16 -3.49 15.24
N GLN A 274 -16.03 -2.49 15.37
CA GLN A 274 -17.11 -2.18 14.44
C GLN A 274 -17.54 -0.74 14.64
N SER A 275 -18.41 -0.24 13.75
CA SER A 275 -19.12 1.00 14.01
C SER A 275 -20.26 0.75 15.01
N SER A 276 -20.39 1.65 15.99
CA SER A 276 -21.44 1.61 17.03
C SER A 276 -22.76 2.23 16.57
N ASP A 277 -22.72 3.07 15.54
CA ASP A 277 -23.86 3.76 14.97
C ASP A 277 -24.36 3.11 13.67
N VAL A 278 -25.59 3.45 13.31
CA VAL A 278 -26.24 2.95 12.10
C VAL A 278 -25.57 3.49 10.83
N ASP A 279 -24.91 4.65 10.86
CA ASP A 279 -24.31 5.24 9.66
C ASP A 279 -22.85 4.84 9.45
N GLY A 280 -22.23 4.19 10.44
CA GLY A 280 -20.86 3.71 10.35
C GLY A 280 -19.78 4.70 10.80
N ARG A 281 -20.16 5.88 11.33
CA ARG A 281 -19.27 7.01 11.62
C ARG A 281 -18.61 6.95 12.99
N VAL A 282 -19.23 6.29 13.97
CA VAL A 282 -18.80 6.28 15.37
C VAL A 282 -18.12 4.95 15.68
N PRO A 283 -16.79 4.94 15.92
CA PRO A 283 -16.05 3.71 16.14
C PRO A 283 -16.31 3.11 17.53
N GLN A 284 -16.45 1.79 17.59
CA GLN A 284 -16.40 1.01 18.82
C GLN A 284 -15.00 0.38 18.96
N PHE A 285 -14.36 0.63 20.10
CA PHE A 285 -13.05 0.09 20.43
C PHE A 285 -13.12 -1.03 21.48
N ARG A 286 -12.19 -1.96 21.40
CA ARG A 286 -11.97 -3.00 22.42
C ARG A 286 -11.14 -2.43 23.58
N ASN A 287 -11.53 -2.73 24.82
CA ASN A 287 -10.67 -2.56 25.98
C ASN A 287 -9.52 -3.58 25.87
N ALA A 288 -8.27 -3.13 25.81
CA ALA A 288 -7.13 -3.90 25.32
C ALA A 288 -6.89 -5.22 26.07
N SER A 289 -6.45 -6.27 25.33
CA SER A 289 -5.46 -7.29 25.72
C SER A 289 -5.50 -8.54 24.82
N SER A 290 -5.23 -8.38 23.51
CA SER A 290 -4.80 -9.53 22.69
C SER A 290 -4.09 -9.01 21.45
N GLN A 291 -2.78 -8.81 21.56
CA GLN A 291 -1.92 -8.76 20.37
C GLN A 291 -1.99 -10.14 19.71
N PRO A 292 -2.32 -10.25 18.41
CA PRO A 292 -2.31 -11.54 17.74
C PRO A 292 -0.90 -12.12 17.75
N LEU A 293 -0.77 -13.38 18.19
CA LEU A 293 0.52 -14.04 18.48
C LEU A 293 1.31 -14.43 17.21
N ASN A 294 0.68 -14.48 16.03
CA ASN A 294 1.25 -15.07 14.81
C ASN A 294 1.27 -14.09 13.64
N GLU A 295 1.78 -12.88 13.84
CA GLU A 295 1.84 -11.87 12.79
C GLU A 295 3.27 -11.51 12.43
N THR A 296 3.51 -11.44 11.12
CA THR A 296 4.73 -10.91 10.54
C THR A 296 4.93 -9.47 11.00
N LYS A 297 6.13 -9.16 11.50
CA LYS A 297 6.48 -7.86 12.06
C LYS A 297 7.77 -7.37 11.43
N PHE A 298 7.81 -6.08 11.09
CA PHE A 298 9.05 -5.43 10.69
C PHE A 298 9.74 -4.83 11.91
N TYR A 299 11.02 -5.14 12.04
CA TYR A 299 11.88 -4.61 13.09
C TYR A 299 13.00 -3.80 12.45
N GLN A 300 13.37 -2.71 13.11
CA GLN A 300 14.53 -1.91 12.78
C GLN A 300 15.44 -1.83 14.00
N ILE A 301 16.73 -2.09 13.82
CA ILE A 301 17.74 -1.86 14.86
C ILE A 301 18.84 -0.96 14.34
N GLN A 302 19.35 -0.12 15.24
CA GLN A 302 20.61 0.58 15.08
C GLN A 302 21.62 -0.05 16.03
N PHE A 303 22.76 -0.51 15.53
CA PHE A 303 23.74 -1.27 16.31
C PHE A 303 25.18 -0.94 15.90
N GLU A 304 26.10 -1.30 16.77
CA GLU A 304 27.53 -1.14 16.58
C GLU A 304 28.22 -2.50 16.52
N THR A 305 29.19 -2.65 15.62
CA THR A 305 30.08 -3.81 15.60
C THR A 305 31.51 -3.42 15.93
N THR A 306 32.25 -4.40 16.44
CA THR A 306 33.71 -4.35 16.60
C THR A 306 34.35 -5.44 15.74
N PRO A 307 35.51 -5.20 15.10
CA PRO A 307 36.36 -4.00 15.16
C PRO A 307 35.80 -2.77 14.43
N GLY A 308 36.28 -1.58 14.83
CA GLY A 308 36.05 -0.32 14.11
C GLY A 308 34.79 0.47 14.46
N GLU A 309 34.11 0.10 15.55
CA GLU A 309 32.92 0.83 16.10
C GLU A 309 31.94 1.24 15.01
N ALA A 310 31.62 0.24 14.21
CA ALA A 310 30.91 0.37 12.98
C ALA A 310 29.41 0.51 13.24
N GLN A 311 28.80 1.66 12.90
CA GLN A 311 27.39 1.91 13.16
C GLN A 311 26.53 1.56 11.96
N PHE A 312 25.57 0.66 12.18
CA PHE A 312 24.64 0.18 11.18
C PHE A 312 23.19 0.44 11.60
N GLU A 313 22.32 0.60 10.62
CA GLU A 313 20.87 0.53 10.74
C GLU A 313 20.36 -0.54 9.77
N VAL A 314 19.48 -1.42 10.22
CA VAL A 314 18.91 -2.47 9.39
C VAL A 314 17.44 -2.66 9.69
N THR A 315 16.65 -2.86 8.64
CA THR A 315 15.24 -3.25 8.74
C THR A 315 15.04 -4.66 8.19
N ALA A 316 14.33 -5.51 8.93
CA ALA A 316 14.03 -6.88 8.50
C ALA A 316 12.60 -7.30 8.86
N GLU A 317 12.08 -8.22 8.06
CA GLU A 317 10.81 -8.90 8.30
C GLU A 317 11.05 -10.12 9.18
N TYR A 318 10.25 -10.29 10.23
CA TYR A 318 10.27 -11.49 11.07
C TYR A 318 9.14 -12.45 10.67
N ASP A 319 9.52 -13.68 10.31
CA ASP A 319 8.60 -14.79 10.03
C ASP A 319 8.37 -15.58 11.34
N PRO A 320 7.20 -15.44 11.99
CA PRO A 320 6.92 -16.13 13.26
C PRO A 320 6.71 -17.64 13.10
N ILE A 321 6.49 -18.15 11.88
CA ILE A 321 6.29 -19.60 11.62
C ILE A 321 7.66 -20.29 11.58
N LYS A 322 8.63 -19.67 10.92
CA LYS A 322 9.99 -20.20 10.79
C LYS A 322 10.93 -19.75 11.90
N ASP A 323 10.54 -18.74 12.68
CA ASP A 323 11.36 -18.10 13.70
C ASP A 323 12.68 -17.52 13.13
N ILE A 324 12.59 -16.85 11.98
CA ILE A 324 13.73 -16.26 11.29
C ILE A 324 13.45 -14.82 10.86
N PHE A 325 14.53 -14.06 10.68
CA PHE A 325 14.50 -12.75 10.04
C PHE A 325 14.90 -12.86 8.57
N ASP A 326 14.08 -12.31 7.66
CA ASP A 326 14.49 -12.08 6.27
C ASP A 326 15.28 -10.77 6.20
N ILE A 327 16.60 -10.93 6.13
CA ILE A 327 17.57 -9.82 6.12
C ILE A 327 18.13 -9.67 4.72
N GLN A 328 18.02 -8.45 4.18
CA GLN A 328 18.42 -8.17 2.80
C GLN A 328 19.36 -6.97 2.76
N LYS A 329 20.42 -7.06 1.95
CA LYS A 329 21.46 -6.01 1.85
C LYS A 329 20.91 -4.62 1.50
N ARG A 330 19.82 -4.57 0.73
CA ARG A 330 19.14 -3.31 0.34
C ARG A 330 18.48 -2.56 1.51
N HIS A 331 18.26 -3.22 2.65
CA HIS A 331 17.68 -2.61 3.85
C HIS A 331 18.73 -2.36 4.96
N LEU A 332 20.00 -2.65 4.68
CA LEU A 332 21.13 -2.32 5.54
C LEU A 332 21.68 -0.97 5.11
N SER A 333 22.00 -0.13 6.09
CA SER A 333 22.71 1.13 5.92
C SER A 333 23.78 1.28 6.98
N ARG A 334 25.01 1.62 6.58
CA ARG A 334 26.00 2.16 7.51
C ARG A 334 25.74 3.65 7.73
N VAL A 335 25.68 4.05 8.99
CA VAL A 335 25.32 5.42 9.38
C VAL A 335 26.53 6.28 9.79
N ASN A 336 27.73 5.69 9.94
CA ASN A 336 28.97 6.43 10.13
C ASN A 336 29.96 6.22 8.96
N LYS A 337 30.88 7.18 8.78
CA LYS A 337 31.86 7.17 7.68
C LYS A 337 32.75 5.92 7.76
N TYR A 338 32.85 5.16 6.67
CA TYR A 338 33.80 4.02 6.55
C TYR A 338 35.26 4.49 6.63
N GLY A 339 35.58 5.58 5.92
CA GLY A 339 36.94 6.09 5.83
C GLY A 339 37.92 5.02 5.32
N GLU A 340 39.06 4.91 5.98
CA GLU A 340 40.11 3.93 5.66
C GLU A 340 39.80 2.52 6.17
N THR A 341 38.77 2.33 7.02
CA THR A 341 38.50 1.02 7.63
C THR A 341 38.07 -0.03 6.61
N SER A 342 37.64 0.37 5.41
CA SER A 342 37.22 -0.51 4.33
C SER A 342 38.07 -0.36 3.05
N ALA A 343 39.27 0.24 3.15
CA ALA A 343 40.09 0.58 1.99
C ALA A 343 40.61 -0.63 1.21
N CYS A 344 40.88 -1.76 1.89
CA CYS A 344 41.33 -3.03 1.31
C CYS A 344 40.39 -3.60 0.23
N VAL A 345 39.08 -3.35 0.35
CA VAL A 345 38.06 -3.83 -0.60
C VAL A 345 37.57 -2.75 -1.56
N ALA A 346 38.05 -1.50 -1.39
CA ALA A 346 37.57 -0.32 -2.12
C ALA A 346 37.53 -0.48 -3.65
N TRP A 347 38.55 -1.13 -4.20
CA TRP A 347 38.73 -1.33 -5.64
C TRP A 347 38.41 -2.76 -6.09
N LYS A 348 38.42 -3.73 -5.16
CA LYS A 348 38.17 -5.14 -5.45
C LYS A 348 36.67 -5.45 -5.46
N ARG A 349 35.95 -4.99 -4.43
CA ARG A 349 34.53 -5.27 -4.15
C ARG A 349 33.88 -4.04 -3.50
N PRO A 350 33.53 -3.01 -4.29
CA PRO A 350 32.93 -1.77 -3.75
C PRO A 350 31.68 -2.00 -2.89
N GLU A 351 30.91 -3.04 -3.17
CA GLU A 351 29.72 -3.45 -2.43
C GLU A 351 30.02 -3.94 -1.00
N PHE A 352 31.27 -4.33 -0.70
CA PHE A 352 31.70 -4.76 0.64
C PHE A 352 32.14 -3.59 1.51
N ARG A 353 32.38 -2.41 0.92
CA ARG A 353 32.87 -1.24 1.67
C ARG A 353 31.97 -0.87 2.84
N GLU A 354 30.68 -1.12 2.71
CA GLU A 354 29.72 -0.80 3.75
C GLU A 354 29.93 -1.62 5.02
N ILE A 355 30.38 -2.86 4.86
CA ILE A 355 30.43 -3.89 5.91
C ILE A 355 31.87 -4.12 6.37
N CYS A 356 32.81 -4.24 5.43
CA CYS A 356 34.16 -4.71 5.67
C CYS A 356 34.96 -3.78 6.60
N TYR A 357 35.59 -4.39 7.61
CA TYR A 357 36.70 -3.80 8.34
C TYR A 357 38.00 -4.49 7.92
N CYS A 358 39.00 -3.75 7.47
CA CYS A 358 40.19 -4.35 6.89
C CYS A 358 41.06 -5.08 7.92
N SER A 359 41.33 -6.36 7.67
CA SER A 359 42.09 -7.24 8.57
C SER A 359 43.49 -6.71 8.92
N ASN A 360 44.14 -6.00 7.99
CA ASN A 360 45.46 -5.41 8.22
C ASN A 360 45.45 -4.33 9.32
N LEU A 361 44.32 -3.67 9.58
CA LEU A 361 44.19 -2.66 10.64
C LEU A 361 44.15 -3.26 12.04
N LEU A 362 43.80 -4.55 12.17
CA LEU A 362 43.86 -5.29 13.44
C LEU A 362 45.31 -5.52 13.91
N VAL A 363 46.24 -5.69 12.97
CA VAL A 363 47.65 -5.94 13.29
C VAL A 363 48.30 -4.68 13.88
N HIS A 364 47.95 -3.50 13.37
CA HIS A 364 48.49 -2.22 13.83
C HIS A 364 47.99 -1.79 15.21
N THR A 365 46.76 -2.17 15.59
CA THR A 365 46.19 -1.84 16.91
C THR A 365 46.85 -2.65 18.03
N ASN A 366 47.15 -3.93 17.81
CA ASN A 366 47.88 -4.78 18.77
C ASN A 366 49.34 -4.38 19.00
N LEU A 367 50.02 -3.85 17.96
CA LEU A 367 51.38 -3.31 18.08
C LEU A 367 51.42 -1.97 18.85
N SER A 368 50.33 -1.21 18.84
CA SER A 368 50.25 0.10 19.52
C SER A 368 49.90 -0.04 21.00
N SER A 369 49.07 -1.01 21.38
CA SER A 369 48.70 -1.31 22.77
C SER A 369 49.84 -1.98 23.57
N THR A 370 50.73 -2.71 22.91
CA THR A 370 51.90 -3.34 23.55
C THR A 370 53.00 -2.32 23.87
N VAL A 371 53.12 -1.23 23.10
CA VAL A 371 54.08 -0.14 23.37
C VAL A 371 53.63 0.78 24.51
N THR A 372 52.32 0.86 24.80
CA THR A 372 51.79 1.67 25.92
C THR A 372 51.77 0.93 27.26
N ALA A 373 51.75 -0.40 27.28
CA ALA A 373 51.86 -1.19 28.52
C ALA A 373 53.31 -1.37 29.02
N ALA A 374 54.31 -0.92 28.26
CA ALA A 374 55.74 -0.98 28.60
C ALA A 374 56.33 0.37 29.03
N LYS A 375 55.50 1.27 29.58
CA LYS A 375 55.93 2.53 30.21
C LYS A 375 55.40 2.68 31.62
#